data_AF-A0A920WA48-F1
#
_entry.id   AF-A0A920WA48-F1
#
_cell.length_a   1.000
_cell.length_b   1.000
_cell.length_c   1.000
_cell.angle_alpha   90.00
_cell.angle_beta   90.00
_cell.angle_gamma   90.00
#
_symmetry.space_group_name_H-M   'P 1'
#
loop_
_entity.id
_entity.type
_entity.pdbx_description
1 polymer ?
#
loop_
_entity_poly.entity_id
_entity_poly.type
_entity_poly.pdbx_seq_one_letter_code
_entity_poly.pdbx_strand_id
1 'polypeptide(L)'
;MALRSHQLLTENYNVPEEDIMFDPLVFPAGTGDQNYIGSAAETIEGVRLIKETLPRTKTILGISNVSFGLPAAGREVFNSVFLYHCVQAGLDMAIVNSELLQRYNSIPEYERTLAENLIWYRGDDPVAAFADHFRDKAPKTSAKTAKACHLINGCLWPSLKEAKKA
;
A
#
# COMPACT_ATOMS: atom_id res chain seq x y z
N MET A 1 -21.57 5.10 3.05
CA MET A 1 -21.42 5.70 1.71
C MET A 1 -21.48 4.65 0.60
N ALA A 2 -20.64 3.60 0.64
CA ALA A 2 -20.56 2.56 -0.39
C ALA A 2 -21.93 1.94 -0.78
N LEU A 3 -22.75 1.52 0.19
CA LEU A 3 -24.08 0.95 -0.07
C LEU A 3 -25.00 1.88 -0.90
N ARG A 4 -25.04 3.17 -0.55
CA ARG A 4 -25.87 4.14 -1.25
C ARG A 4 -25.37 4.36 -2.68
N SER A 5 -24.05 4.42 -2.87
CA SER A 5 -23.43 4.57 -4.19
C SER A 5 -23.63 3.32 -5.05
N HIS A 6 -23.50 2.13 -4.46
CA HIS A 6 -23.79 0.85 -5.13
C HIS A 6 -25.23 0.84 -5.64
N GLN A 7 -26.20 1.07 -4.76
CA GLN A 7 -27.62 1.11 -5.12
C GLN A 7 -27.89 2.09 -6.26
N LEU A 8 -27.35 3.31 -6.18
CA LEU A 8 -27.51 4.32 -7.23
C LEU A 8 -26.97 3.82 -8.58
N LEU A 9 -25.75 3.27 -8.58
CA LEU A 9 -25.08 2.83 -9.81
C LEU A 9 -25.77 1.60 -10.43
N THR A 10 -26.19 0.64 -9.61
CA THR A 10 -26.82 -0.60 -10.10
C THR A 10 -28.27 -0.39 -10.49
N GLU A 11 -29.06 0.34 -9.68
CA GLU A 11 -30.51 0.47 -9.92
C GLU A 11 -30.84 1.57 -10.94
N ASN A 12 -30.18 2.73 -10.86
CA ASN A 12 -30.53 3.87 -11.71
C ASN A 12 -29.69 3.96 -12.99
N TYR A 13 -28.48 3.42 -12.98
CA TYR A 13 -27.54 3.50 -14.12
C TYR A 13 -27.17 2.15 -14.71
N ASN A 14 -27.68 1.05 -14.15
CA ASN A 14 -27.48 -0.32 -14.64
C ASN A 14 -25.99 -0.67 -14.84
N VAL A 15 -25.13 -0.16 -13.95
CA VAL A 15 -23.70 -0.48 -13.93
C VAL A 15 -23.52 -1.88 -13.32
N PRO A 16 -22.81 -2.81 -14.01
CA PRO A 16 -22.48 -4.11 -13.43
C PRO A 16 -21.63 -3.98 -12.17
N GLU A 17 -21.89 -4.80 -11.16
CA GLU A 17 -21.18 -4.71 -9.87
C GLU A 17 -19.67 -4.93 -10.00
N GLU A 18 -19.24 -5.84 -10.89
CA GLU A 18 -17.84 -6.14 -11.19
C GLU A 18 -17.03 -4.97 -11.76
N ASP A 19 -17.73 -3.95 -12.28
CA ASP A 19 -17.14 -2.73 -12.84
C ASP A 19 -17.07 -1.59 -11.80
N ILE A 20 -17.63 -1.80 -10.60
CA ILE A 20 -17.61 -0.81 -9.52
C ILE A 20 -16.38 -1.03 -8.64
N MET A 21 -15.62 0.05 -8.45
CA MET A 21 -14.45 0.11 -7.58
C MET A 21 -14.69 1.14 -6.47
N PHE A 22 -14.67 0.69 -5.22
CA PHE A 22 -14.76 1.57 -4.05
C PHE A 22 -13.39 1.92 -3.49
N ASP A 23 -13.18 3.20 -3.22
CA ASP A 23 -12.06 3.73 -2.46
C ASP A 23 -12.57 4.21 -1.09
N PRO A 24 -12.32 3.47 0.02
CA PRO A 24 -12.75 3.89 1.35
C PRO A 24 -11.88 5.00 1.96
N LEU A 25 -11.02 5.65 1.16
CA LEU A 25 -10.13 6.75 1.50
C LEU A 25 -8.98 6.36 2.45
N VAL A 26 -7.83 6.95 2.22
CA VAL A 26 -6.64 6.82 3.06
C VAL A 26 -6.27 8.19 3.61
N PHE A 27 -6.31 8.33 4.92
CA PHE A 27 -5.86 9.55 5.61
C PHE A 27 -4.45 9.38 6.19
N PRO A 28 -3.71 10.48 6.39
CA PRO A 28 -2.39 10.43 7.03
C PRO A 28 -2.46 9.93 8.47
N ALA A 29 -1.71 8.88 8.79
CA ALA A 29 -1.60 8.37 10.17
C ALA A 29 -0.46 9.04 10.97
N GLY A 30 0.46 9.73 10.28
CA GLY A 30 1.71 10.22 10.86
C GLY A 30 1.74 11.68 11.31
N THR A 31 0.62 12.41 11.28
CA THR A 31 0.60 13.87 11.50
C THR A 31 0.40 14.27 12.96
N GLY A 32 -0.05 13.36 13.84
CA GLY A 32 -0.44 13.67 15.21
C GLY A 32 -1.75 14.48 15.33
N ASP A 33 -2.46 14.70 14.21
CA ASP A 33 -3.77 15.33 14.21
C ASP A 33 -4.80 14.37 14.81
N GLN A 34 -5.49 14.82 15.86
CA GLN A 34 -6.49 14.05 16.59
C GLN A 34 -7.63 13.55 15.68
N ASN A 35 -7.93 14.27 14.60
CA ASN A 35 -8.98 13.88 13.64
C ASN A 35 -8.59 12.66 12.79
N TYR A 36 -7.29 12.33 12.69
CA TYR A 36 -6.80 11.20 11.89
C TYR A 36 -6.27 10.04 12.72
N ILE A 37 -6.31 10.15 14.06
CA ILE A 37 -5.99 9.03 14.95
C ILE A 37 -6.94 7.86 14.66
N GLY A 38 -6.38 6.67 14.49
CA GLY A 38 -7.13 5.46 14.15
C GLY A 38 -7.61 5.39 12.70
N SER A 39 -7.40 6.43 11.87
CA SER A 39 -7.91 6.45 10.49
C SER A 39 -7.39 5.28 9.63
N ALA A 40 -6.14 4.85 9.83
CA ALA A 40 -5.59 3.69 9.13
C ALA A 40 -6.36 2.39 9.46
N ALA A 41 -6.68 2.18 10.75
CA ALA A 41 -7.49 1.04 11.19
C ALA A 41 -8.89 1.09 10.56
N GLU A 42 -9.53 2.26 10.56
CA GLU A 42 -10.85 2.46 9.97
C GLU A 42 -10.85 2.24 8.46
N THR A 43 -9.79 2.60 7.73
CA THR A 43 -9.66 2.28 6.30
C THR A 43 -9.61 0.77 6.06
N ILE A 44 -8.82 0.03 6.86
CA ILE A 44 -8.71 -1.44 6.74
C ILE A 44 -10.09 -2.09 7.02
N GLU A 45 -10.77 -1.62 8.06
CA GLU A 45 -12.10 -2.08 8.41
C GLU A 45 -13.14 -1.74 7.34
N GLY A 46 -13.05 -0.55 6.75
CA GLY A 46 -13.88 -0.12 5.63
C GLY A 46 -13.73 -1.04 4.42
N VAL A 47 -12.50 -1.46 4.09
CA VAL A 47 -12.26 -2.47 3.03
C VAL A 47 -12.97 -3.78 3.39
N ARG A 48 -12.77 -4.30 4.61
CA ARG A 48 -13.39 -5.56 5.06
C ARG A 48 -14.92 -5.51 4.93
N LEU A 49 -15.54 -4.46 5.45
CA LEU A 49 -16.99 -4.28 5.42
C LEU A 49 -17.53 -4.15 3.99
N ILE A 50 -16.84 -3.45 3.10
CA ILE A 50 -17.22 -3.36 1.68
C ILE A 50 -17.17 -4.74 1.03
N LYS A 51 -16.10 -5.51 1.23
CA LYS A 51 -15.96 -6.84 0.64
C LYS A 51 -16.97 -7.85 1.18
N GLU A 52 -17.31 -7.77 2.46
CA GLU A 52 -18.35 -8.62 3.06
C GLU A 52 -19.76 -8.28 2.55
N THR A 53 -20.05 -6.99 2.39
CA THR A 53 -21.40 -6.53 2.03
C THR A 53 -21.64 -6.56 0.51
N LEU A 54 -20.61 -6.26 -0.28
CA LEU A 54 -20.66 -6.10 -1.74
C LEU A 54 -19.56 -6.95 -2.42
N PRO A 55 -19.61 -8.29 -2.31
CA PRO A 55 -18.50 -9.17 -2.70
C PRO A 55 -18.14 -9.15 -4.18
N ARG A 56 -19.09 -8.77 -5.06
CA ARG A 56 -18.86 -8.66 -6.51
C ARG A 56 -18.13 -7.38 -6.91
N THR A 57 -18.15 -6.37 -6.05
CA THR A 57 -17.44 -5.11 -6.30
C THR A 57 -15.97 -5.22 -5.94
N LYS A 58 -15.17 -4.30 -6.47
CA LYS A 58 -13.74 -4.21 -6.22
C LYS A 58 -13.43 -3.07 -5.26
N THR A 59 -12.25 -3.13 -4.65
CA THR A 59 -11.71 -2.09 -3.78
C THR A 59 -10.35 -1.61 -4.29
N ILE A 60 -10.10 -0.30 -4.17
CA ILE A 60 -8.83 0.32 -4.55
C ILE A 60 -8.41 1.34 -3.51
N LEU A 61 -7.10 1.41 -3.22
CA LEU A 61 -6.56 2.40 -2.27
C LEU A 61 -5.28 3.06 -2.77
N GLY A 62 -5.13 4.35 -2.49
CA GLY A 62 -3.88 5.09 -2.60
C GLY A 62 -3.01 4.95 -1.35
N ILE A 63 -2.09 3.98 -1.34
CA ILE A 63 -1.35 3.57 -0.14
C ILE A 63 -0.45 4.68 0.40
N SER A 64 0.27 5.40 -0.47
CA SER A 64 1.30 6.37 -0.05
C SER A 64 0.78 7.53 0.81
N ASN A 65 -0.53 7.82 0.78
CA ASN A 65 -1.14 8.88 1.58
C ASN A 65 -1.05 8.59 3.09
N VAL A 66 -1.08 7.31 3.49
CA VAL A 66 -1.11 6.91 4.90
C VAL A 66 0.15 7.35 5.65
N SER A 67 1.29 7.42 4.96
CA SER A 67 2.59 7.75 5.54
C SER A 67 2.93 9.24 5.48
N PHE A 68 2.01 10.11 5.04
CA PHE A 68 2.25 11.54 5.04
C PHE A 68 2.49 12.06 6.47
N GLY A 69 3.51 12.90 6.63
CA GLY A 69 4.00 13.36 7.94
C GLY A 69 5.09 12.48 8.57
N LEU A 70 5.25 11.22 8.16
CA LEU A 70 6.30 10.35 8.70
C LEU A 70 7.69 10.64 8.09
N PRO A 71 8.79 10.31 8.81
CA PRO A 71 10.14 10.38 8.28
C PRO A 71 10.29 9.56 6.99
N ALA A 72 11.02 10.12 6.01
CA ALA A 72 11.15 9.52 4.67
C ALA A 72 11.66 8.07 4.69
N ALA A 73 12.57 7.74 5.60
CA ALA A 73 13.10 6.38 5.73
C ALA A 73 12.08 5.35 6.24
N GLY A 74 11.04 5.79 6.96
CA GLY A 74 9.99 4.92 7.50
C GLY A 74 8.76 4.79 6.60
N ARG A 75 8.56 5.71 5.64
CA ARG A 75 7.33 5.74 4.82
C ARG A 75 7.08 4.41 4.10
N GLU A 76 8.10 3.86 3.46
CA GLU A 76 7.96 2.64 2.66
C GLU A 76 7.78 1.39 3.52
N VAL A 77 8.34 1.40 4.73
CA VAL A 77 8.06 0.37 5.73
C VAL A 77 6.59 0.42 6.12
N PHE A 78 6.10 1.61 6.49
CA PHE A 78 4.71 1.79 6.91
C PHE A 78 3.72 1.49 5.79
N ASN A 79 3.97 1.99 4.58
CA ASN A 79 3.18 1.71 3.37
C ASN A 79 3.07 0.19 3.11
N SER A 80 4.18 -0.54 3.23
CA SER A 80 4.21 -1.99 2.97
C SER A 80 3.45 -2.79 4.03
N VAL A 81 3.53 -2.39 5.31
CA VAL A 81 2.79 -3.02 6.40
C VAL A 81 1.30 -2.70 6.31
N PHE A 82 0.95 -1.45 6.03
CA PHE A 82 -0.44 -1.04 5.82
C PHE A 82 -1.07 -1.80 4.65
N LEU A 83 -0.40 -1.86 3.50
CA LEU A 83 -0.84 -2.63 2.34
C LEU A 83 -1.06 -4.11 2.68
N TYR A 84 -0.16 -4.71 3.46
CA TYR A 84 -0.32 -6.10 3.89
C TYR A 84 -1.67 -6.32 4.61
N HIS A 85 -2.01 -5.46 5.57
CA HIS A 85 -3.28 -5.56 6.29
C HIS A 85 -4.49 -5.24 5.41
N CYS A 86 -4.40 -4.27 4.50
CA CYS A 86 -5.49 -4.02 3.54
C CYS A 86 -5.74 -5.24 2.65
N VAL A 87 -4.69 -5.93 2.18
CA VAL A 87 -4.81 -7.16 1.39
C VAL A 87 -5.46 -8.28 2.22
N GLN A 88 -5.07 -8.44 3.49
CA GLN A 88 -5.74 -9.40 4.39
C GLN A 88 -7.22 -9.08 4.59
N ALA A 89 -7.62 -7.80 4.57
CA ALA A 89 -9.02 -7.37 4.63
C ALA A 89 -9.78 -7.53 3.30
N GLY A 90 -9.11 -7.91 2.21
CA GLY A 90 -9.73 -8.15 0.91
C GLY A 90 -9.53 -7.04 -0.13
N LEU A 91 -8.52 -6.18 0.06
CA LEU A 91 -8.16 -5.16 -0.94
C LEU A 91 -7.81 -5.80 -2.29
N ASP A 92 -8.48 -5.38 -3.36
CA ASP A 92 -8.26 -5.93 -4.71
C ASP A 92 -7.11 -5.22 -5.45
N MET A 93 -6.98 -3.90 -5.29
CA MET A 93 -6.04 -3.07 -6.03
C MET A 93 -5.41 -1.98 -5.16
N ALA A 94 -4.17 -1.58 -5.48
CA ALA A 94 -3.44 -0.57 -4.74
C ALA A 94 -2.62 0.33 -5.68
N ILE A 95 -2.68 1.64 -5.47
CA ILE A 95 -1.79 2.61 -6.09
C ILE A 95 -0.57 2.77 -5.17
N VAL A 96 0.59 2.31 -5.63
CA VAL A 96 1.83 2.21 -4.85
C VAL A 96 3.03 2.70 -5.66
N ASN A 97 4.11 3.09 -4.97
CA ASN A 97 5.42 3.23 -5.61
C ASN A 97 6.09 1.84 -5.70
N SER A 98 6.02 1.23 -6.88
CA SER A 98 6.52 -0.14 -7.10
C SER A 98 8.04 -0.27 -6.94
N GLU A 99 8.80 0.81 -7.14
CA GLU A 99 10.26 0.77 -6.98
C GLU A 99 10.66 0.65 -5.51
N LEU A 100 9.90 1.28 -4.61
CA LEU A 100 10.24 1.39 -3.20
C LEU A 100 9.52 0.38 -2.30
N LEU A 101 8.50 -0.32 -2.83
CA LEU A 101 7.69 -1.27 -2.08
C LEU A 101 8.53 -2.43 -1.53
N GLN A 102 8.43 -2.67 -0.23
CA GLN A 102 9.15 -3.75 0.46
C GLN A 102 8.26 -4.98 0.62
N ARG A 103 8.84 -6.17 0.53
CA ARG A 103 8.13 -7.41 0.87
C ARG A 103 7.93 -7.45 2.39
N TYR A 104 6.69 -7.65 2.85
CA TYR A 104 6.35 -7.66 4.28
C TYR A 104 7.31 -8.54 5.11
N ASN A 105 7.58 -9.78 4.68
CA ASN A 105 8.47 -10.71 5.38
C ASN A 105 9.95 -10.30 5.39
N SER A 106 10.36 -9.35 4.55
CA SER A 106 11.74 -8.82 4.53
C SER A 106 11.94 -7.63 5.46
N ILE A 107 10.86 -7.08 6.00
CA ILE A 107 10.91 -5.97 6.97
C ILE A 107 11.26 -6.56 8.34
N PRO A 108 12.26 -5.98 9.06
CA PRO A 108 12.58 -6.38 10.42
C PRO A 108 11.35 -6.42 11.31
N GLU A 109 11.21 -7.46 12.15
CA GLU A 109 10.04 -7.65 13.00
C GLU A 109 9.75 -6.43 13.88
N TYR A 110 10.77 -5.83 14.48
CA TYR A 110 10.62 -4.60 15.27
C TYR A 110 10.02 -3.44 14.47
N GLU A 111 10.46 -3.23 13.22
CA GLU A 111 9.92 -2.19 12.35
C GLU A 111 8.46 -2.49 11.94
N ARG A 112 8.11 -3.77 11.76
CA ARG A 112 6.71 -4.19 11.55
C ARG A 112 5.84 -3.90 12.76
N THR A 113 6.30 -4.25 13.96
CA THR A 113 5.56 -3.97 15.20
C THR A 113 5.34 -2.47 15.41
N LEU A 114 6.34 -1.63 15.14
CA LEU A 114 6.17 -0.17 15.20
C LEU A 114 5.09 0.32 14.22
N ALA A 115 5.11 -0.18 12.99
CA ALA A 115 4.09 0.15 11.99
C ALA A 115 2.69 -0.34 12.40
N GLU A 116 2.57 -1.57 12.92
CA GLU A 116 1.30 -2.13 13.39
C GLU A 116 0.75 -1.37 14.60
N ASN A 117 1.61 -0.95 15.52
CA ASN A 117 1.21 -0.10 16.64
C ASN A 117 0.69 1.25 16.16
N LEU A 118 1.27 1.81 15.09
CA LEU A 118 0.78 3.03 14.48
C LEU A 118 -0.57 2.84 13.75
N ILE A 119 -0.76 1.72 13.03
CA ILE A 119 -2.04 1.41 12.37
C ILE A 119 -3.17 1.28 13.39
N TRP A 120 -2.95 0.49 14.44
CA TRP A 120 -3.98 0.16 15.44
C TRP A 120 -3.99 1.08 16.66
N TYR A 121 -3.20 2.15 16.62
CA TYR A 121 -3.02 3.11 17.69
C TYR A 121 -2.79 2.46 19.07
N ARG A 122 -1.76 1.61 19.16
CA ARG A 122 -1.39 0.86 20.38
C ARG A 122 -0.20 1.51 21.09
N GLY A 123 -0.29 1.61 22.43
CA GLY A 123 0.71 2.26 23.28
C GLY A 123 0.38 3.72 23.58
N ASP A 124 1.29 4.42 24.24
CA ASP A 124 1.05 5.80 24.69
C ASP A 124 1.14 6.80 23.52
N ASP A 125 2.22 6.74 22.73
CA ASP A 125 2.40 7.57 21.52
C ASP A 125 3.09 6.78 20.39
N PRO A 126 2.31 6.05 19.57
CA PRO A 126 2.87 5.25 18.48
C PRO A 126 3.45 6.10 17.34
N VAL A 127 2.98 7.35 17.17
CA VAL A 127 3.48 8.26 16.14
C VAL A 127 4.90 8.68 16.49
N ALA A 128 5.12 9.14 17.72
CA ALA A 128 6.45 9.52 18.20
C ALA A 128 7.41 8.32 18.19
N ALA A 129 6.97 7.16 18.70
CA ALA A 129 7.80 5.96 18.73
C ALA A 129 8.27 5.54 17.33
N PHE A 130 7.38 5.59 16.32
CA PHE A 130 7.74 5.32 14.94
C PHE A 130 8.69 6.40 14.39
N ALA A 131 8.36 7.68 14.59
CA ALA A 131 9.14 8.79 14.07
C ALA A 131 10.57 8.81 14.63
N ASP A 132 10.74 8.56 15.93
CA ASP A 132 12.03 8.53 16.61
C ASP A 132 12.94 7.43 16.06
N HIS A 133 12.38 6.26 15.75
CA HIS A 133 13.15 5.16 15.19
C HIS A 133 13.71 5.44 13.79
N PHE A 134 13.00 6.24 12.99
CA PHE A 134 13.37 6.55 11.60
C PHE A 134 13.97 7.94 11.40
N ARG A 135 14.10 8.76 12.46
CA ARG A 135 14.55 10.15 12.41
C ARG A 135 15.94 10.31 11.77
N ASP A 136 16.90 9.50 12.20
CA ASP A 136 18.31 9.60 11.78
C ASP A 136 18.69 8.55 10.70
N LYS A 137 17.72 7.76 10.24
CA LYS A 137 17.96 6.74 9.21
C LYS A 137 17.94 7.37 7.82
N ALA A 138 18.90 6.99 6.99
CA ALA A 138 18.88 7.36 5.57
C ALA A 138 17.72 6.65 4.85
N PRO A 139 17.01 7.32 3.92
CA PRO A 139 15.99 6.68 3.09
C PRO A 139 16.59 5.51 2.31
N LYS A 140 15.93 4.35 2.33
CA LYS A 140 16.34 3.22 1.49
C LYS A 140 16.06 3.59 0.03
N THR A 141 17.11 3.76 -0.76
CA THR A 141 16.98 3.80 -2.22
C THR A 141 16.75 2.37 -2.71
N SER A 142 15.81 2.17 -3.63
CA SER A 142 15.61 0.86 -4.23
C SER A 142 16.90 0.39 -4.89
N ALA A 143 17.35 -0.82 -4.52
CA ALA A 143 18.39 -1.49 -5.28
C ALA A 143 17.77 -1.84 -6.64
N LYS A 144 18.39 -1.37 -7.74
CA LYS A 144 18.07 -1.84 -9.09
C LYS A 144 18.09 -3.37 -9.06
N THR A 145 16.92 -4.00 -9.08
CA THR A 145 16.84 -5.43 -9.33
C THR A 145 17.06 -5.60 -10.83
N ALA A 146 18.32 -5.52 -11.25
CA ALA A 146 18.75 -6.07 -12.53
C ALA A 146 18.72 -7.60 -12.41
N LYS A 147 17.51 -8.18 -12.33
CA LYS A 147 17.30 -9.52 -12.82
C LYS A 147 16.89 -9.36 -14.27
N ALA A 148 17.88 -9.41 -15.16
CA ALA A 148 17.62 -9.79 -16.54
C ALA A 148 16.91 -11.16 -16.48
N CYS A 149 15.59 -11.15 -16.59
CA CYS A 149 14.82 -12.35 -16.83
C CYS A 149 15.20 -12.82 -18.23
N HIS A 150 16.11 -13.78 -18.28
CA HIS A 150 16.39 -14.55 -19.47
C HIS A 150 15.17 -15.48 -19.69
N LEU A 151 14.21 -15.04 -20.50
CA LEU A 151 13.24 -15.92 -21.11
C LEU A 151 13.28 -15.70 -22.62
N ILE A 152 13.87 -16.71 -23.25
CA ILE A 152 14.12 -16.87 -24.67
C ILE A 152 12.79 -17.23 -25.35
N ASN A 153 12.25 -16.34 -26.18
CA ASN A 153 11.33 -16.71 -27.26
C ASN A 153 12.14 -17.15 -28.49
N GLY A 154 12.75 -18.33 -28.38
CA GLY A 154 13.22 -19.12 -29.53
C GLY A 154 14.37 -18.59 -30.40
N CYS A 155 14.88 -17.37 -30.23
CA CYS A 155 15.97 -16.86 -31.08
C CYS A 155 17.05 -16.13 -30.27
N LEU A 156 18.29 -16.63 -30.35
CA LEU A 156 19.51 -16.00 -29.85
C LEU A 156 19.90 -14.86 -30.81
N TRP A 157 19.92 -13.61 -30.34
CA TRP A 157 20.64 -12.53 -31.01
C TRP A 157 21.79 -12.04 -30.11
N PRO A 158 23.05 -12.05 -30.55
CA PRO A 158 24.17 -11.61 -29.73
C PRO A 158 24.13 -10.11 -29.48
N SER A 159 24.61 -9.74 -28.28
CA SER A 159 24.84 -8.38 -27.80
C SER A 159 25.53 -7.48 -28.83
N LEU A 160 25.02 -6.25 -28.99
CA LEU A 160 25.55 -5.16 -29.82
C LEU A 160 26.90 -4.59 -29.34
N LYS A 161 27.86 -5.45 -28.94
CA LYS A 161 29.22 -5.05 -28.58
C LYS A 161 30.32 -5.56 -29.52
N GLU A 162 29.99 -6.34 -30.55
CA GLU A 162 30.99 -6.84 -31.51
C GLU A 162 30.85 -6.30 -32.95
N ALA A 163 29.84 -5.49 -33.27
CA ALA A 163 29.63 -4.94 -34.61
C ALA A 163 30.48 -3.68 -34.94
N LYS A 164 31.71 -3.59 -34.44
CA LYS A 164 32.65 -2.49 -34.77
C LYS A 164 34.08 -2.95 -35.09
N LYS A 165 34.26 -4.18 -35.54
CA LYS A 165 35.55 -4.63 -36.06
C LYS A 165 35.40 -5.74 -37.12
N ALA A 166 34.89 -5.36 -38.29
CA ALA A 166 35.08 -6.06 -39.56
C ALA A 166 34.87 -5.05 -40.69
#